data_AF-A0A8T5KPY8-F1
#
_entry.id   AF-A0A8T5KPY8-F1
#
_cell.length_a   1.000
_cell.length_b   1.000
_cell.length_c   1.000
_cell.angle_alpha   90.00
_cell.angle_beta   90.00
_cell.angle_gamma   90.00
#
_symmetry.space_group_name_H-M   'P 1'
#
loop_
_entity.id
_entity.type
_entity.pdbx_description
1 polymer ?
#
loop_
_entity_poly.entity_id
_entity_poly.type
_entity_poly.pdbx_seq_one_letter_code
_entity_poly.pdbx_strand_id
1 'polypeptide(L)'
;MRKLFWDDPYKLECDATVTKVDGSKIYLDQTVFFAFSGGQASDSGTIENVPVQDAVKEDSGEIYYTLENNKIFEAGKRVHVAIDAENRNLIMRLHSATHIVYYILIQKIGKQEIIGSNISRDKGRLDFLYEK
;
A
#
# COMPACT_ATOMS: atom_id res chain seq x y z
N MET A 1 7.88 12.18 -4.31
CA MET A 1 8.08 11.30 -3.14
C MET A 1 8.87 10.02 -3.48
N ARG A 2 9.83 9.58 -2.66
CA ARG A 2 10.55 8.29 -2.75
C ARG A 2 9.78 7.16 -2.04
N LYS A 3 9.62 6.02 -2.70
CA LYS A 3 8.87 4.86 -2.17
C LYS A 3 9.85 3.77 -1.75
N LEU A 4 10.14 3.71 -0.45
CA LEU A 4 11.20 2.85 0.09
C LEU A 4 10.88 1.36 0.00
N PHE A 5 9.60 1.00 -0.05
CA PHE A 5 9.15 -0.38 -0.21
C PHE A 5 9.54 -1.02 -1.56
N TRP A 6 9.94 -0.23 -2.57
CA TRP A 6 10.51 -0.77 -3.81
C TRP A 6 11.99 -1.15 -3.66
N ASP A 7 12.71 -0.48 -2.77
CA ASP A 7 14.12 -0.74 -2.50
C ASP A 7 14.27 -1.90 -1.50
N ASP A 8 13.46 -1.87 -0.44
CA ASP A 8 13.40 -2.90 0.60
C ASP A 8 11.95 -3.12 1.07
N PRO A 9 11.27 -4.20 0.64
CA PRO A 9 9.88 -4.46 1.01
C PRO A 9 9.70 -4.82 2.50
N TYR A 10 10.79 -5.16 3.20
CA TYR A 10 10.81 -5.46 4.63
C TYR A 10 11.16 -4.24 5.49
N LYS A 11 11.39 -3.07 4.89
CA LYS A 11 11.53 -1.82 5.64
C LYS A 11 10.16 -1.38 6.17
N LEU A 12 10.03 -1.40 7.50
CA LEU A 12 8.76 -1.14 8.20
C LEU A 12 8.63 0.29 8.73
N GLU A 13 9.72 1.03 8.76
CA GLU A 13 9.75 2.40 9.29
C GLU A 13 10.76 3.28 8.57
N CYS A 14 10.49 4.58 8.56
CA CYS A 14 11.41 5.60 8.06
C CYS A 14 11.11 6.97 8.66
N ASP A 15 12.13 7.83 8.72
CA ASP A 15 11.93 9.26 8.87
C ASP A 15 11.66 9.91 7.51
N ALA A 16 10.76 10.88 7.50
CA ALA A 16 10.37 11.65 6.33
C ALA A 16 10.21 13.13 6.68
N THR A 17 10.10 13.97 5.65
CA THR A 17 9.74 15.38 5.77
C THR A 17 8.39 15.61 5.11
N VAL A 18 7.50 16.31 5.81
CA VAL A 18 6.23 16.78 5.25
C VAL A 18 6.52 17.80 4.16
N THR A 19 6.15 17.51 2.92
CA THR A 19 6.39 18.38 1.77
C THR A 19 5.27 19.38 1.57
N LYS A 20 4.03 18.98 1.86
CA LYS A 20 2.83 19.78 1.67
C LYS A 20 1.72 19.31 2.62
N VAL A 21 0.91 20.27 3.08
CA VAL A 21 -0.37 20.02 3.75
C VAL A 21 -1.46 20.73 2.95
N ASP A 22 -2.49 20.01 2.53
CA ASP A 22 -3.60 20.50 1.71
C ASP A 22 -4.93 20.08 2.34
N GLY A 23 -5.51 20.94 3.17
CA GLY A 23 -6.65 20.57 4.01
C GLY A 23 -6.33 19.40 4.95
N SER A 24 -6.99 18.26 4.76
CA SER A 24 -6.74 17.02 5.51
C SER A 24 -5.63 16.15 4.93
N LYS A 25 -5.14 16.46 3.73
CA LYS A 25 -4.13 15.66 3.03
C LYS A 25 -2.72 16.09 3.44
N ILE A 26 -1.92 15.11 3.84
CA ILE A 26 -0.51 15.28 4.18
C ILE A 26 0.33 14.55 3.13
N TYR A 27 1.38 15.22 2.66
CA TYR A 27 2.31 14.69 1.66
C TYR A 27 3.71 14.61 2.26
N LEU A 28 4.45 13.55 1.92
CA LEU A 28 5.79 13.29 2.43
C LEU A 28 6.82 13.22 1.29
N ASP A 29 8.08 13.49 1.60
CA ASP A 29 9.19 13.34 0.66
C ASP A 29 9.53 11.86 0.39
N GLN A 30 9.29 10.98 1.36
CA GLN A 30 9.48 9.53 1.28
C GLN A 30 8.51 8.75 2.17
N THR A 31 8.33 7.46 1.89
CA THR A 31 7.43 6.60 2.66
C THR A 31 7.75 5.11 2.57
N VAL A 32 7.40 4.38 3.63
CA VAL A 32 7.30 2.92 3.67
C VAL A 32 5.89 2.39 3.38
N PHE A 33 4.86 3.24 3.38
CA PHE A 33 3.48 2.84 3.08
C PHE A 33 3.31 2.48 1.60
N PHE A 34 2.75 1.30 1.37
CA PHE A 34 2.14 0.91 0.11
C PHE A 34 0.66 1.32 0.16
N ALA A 35 0.30 2.31 -0.65
CA ALA A 35 -1.11 2.67 -0.87
C ALA A 35 -1.76 1.68 -1.84
N PHE A 36 -3.09 1.53 -1.75
CA PHE A 36 -3.85 0.57 -2.57
C PHE A 36 -3.45 0.63 -4.05
N SER A 37 -3.10 -0.53 -4.62
CA SER A 37 -2.69 -0.62 -6.02
C SER A 37 -2.75 -2.07 -6.52
N GLY A 38 -3.29 -2.27 -7.73
CA GLY A 38 -3.29 -3.59 -8.37
C GLY A 38 -4.03 -4.67 -7.58
N GLY A 39 -5.06 -4.28 -6.82
CA GLY A 39 -5.83 -5.18 -5.94
C GLY A 39 -5.23 -5.36 -4.55
N GLN A 40 -3.96 -5.02 -4.32
CA GLN A 40 -3.35 -5.08 -2.99
C GLN A 40 -3.86 -3.94 -2.10
N ALA A 41 -4.36 -4.31 -0.92
CA ALA A 41 -4.80 -3.40 0.12
C ALA A 41 -3.70 -2.43 0.54
N SER A 42 -4.10 -1.23 0.96
CA SER A 42 -3.19 -0.28 1.59
C SER A 42 -2.68 -0.84 2.90
N ASP A 43 -1.45 -0.48 3.28
CA ASP A 43 -1.00 -0.74 4.65
C ASP A 43 -1.76 0.10 5.66
N SER A 44 -1.72 -0.40 6.90
CA SER A 44 -2.09 0.32 8.10
C SER A 44 -0.82 0.73 8.86
N GLY A 45 -0.90 1.82 9.62
CA GLY A 45 0.25 2.30 10.38
C GLY A 45 0.03 3.68 10.97
N THR A 46 1.14 4.36 11.29
CA THR A 46 1.13 5.68 11.91
C THR A 46 2.13 6.63 11.26
N ILE A 47 1.86 7.93 11.39
CA ILE A 47 2.83 9.01 11.15
C ILE A 47 2.85 9.85 12.42
N GLU A 48 4.03 10.07 13.01
CA GLU A 48 4.19 10.73 14.32
C GLU A 48 3.32 10.10 15.43
N ASN A 49 3.22 8.77 15.45
CA ASN A 49 2.34 8.01 16.34
C ASN A 49 0.83 8.32 16.20
N VAL A 50 0.43 9.09 15.18
CA VAL A 50 -0.99 9.32 14.84
C VAL A 50 -1.41 8.25 13.83
N PRO A 51 -2.51 7.52 14.08
CA PRO A 51 -3.05 6.56 13.11
C PRO A 51 -3.36 7.20 11.77
N VAL A 52 -2.89 6.56 10.70
CA VAL A 52 -3.28 6.90 9.33
C VAL A 52 -4.66 6.32 9.07
N GLN A 53 -5.61 7.18 8.70
CA GLN A 53 -6.95 6.77 8.30
C GLN A 53 -6.93 6.18 6.89
N ASP A 54 -6.38 6.94 5.93
CA ASP A 54 -6.19 6.48 4.56
C ASP A 54 -4.81 6.88 4.03
N ALA A 55 -4.21 6.00 3.24
CA ALA A 55 -3.08 6.30 2.36
C ALA A 55 -3.52 6.07 0.91
N VAL A 56 -3.58 7.14 0.12
CA VAL A 56 -4.16 7.11 -1.23
C VAL A 56 -3.13 7.55 -2.25
N LYS A 57 -2.96 6.73 -3.30
CA LYS A 57 -2.10 7.03 -4.44
C LYS A 57 -2.86 7.87 -5.46
N GLU A 58 -2.33 9.03 -5.82
CA GLU A 58 -2.85 9.88 -6.89
C GLU A 58 -2.32 9.43 -8.26
N ASP A 59 -2.91 9.93 -9.35
CA ASP A 59 -2.50 9.62 -10.72
C ASP A 59 -1.05 10.02 -11.01
N SER A 60 -0.54 11.05 -10.33
CA SER A 60 0.88 11.46 -10.35
C SER A 60 1.81 10.39 -9.77
N GLY A 61 1.26 9.40 -9.07
CA GLY A 61 1.98 8.40 -8.30
C GLY A 61 2.42 8.88 -6.92
N GLU A 62 2.14 10.11 -6.52
CA GLU A 62 2.32 10.54 -5.13
C GLU A 62 1.29 9.87 -4.22
N ILE A 63 1.60 9.77 -2.92
CA ILE A 63 0.69 9.25 -1.91
C ILE A 63 0.41 10.37 -0.93
N TYR A 64 -0.86 10.63 -0.67
CA TYR A 64 -1.28 11.47 0.44
C TYR A 64 -1.88 10.63 1.56
N TYR A 65 -1.82 11.20 2.77
CA TYR A 65 -2.32 10.60 3.98
C TYR A 65 -3.41 11.47 4.59
N THR A 66 -4.46 10.84 5.10
CA THR A 66 -5.43 11.46 6.01
C THR A 66 -5.22 10.87 7.41
N LEU A 67 -5.23 11.72 8.45
CA LEU A 67 -5.01 11.32 9.84
C LEU A 67 -6.08 11.92 10.73
N GLU A 68 -6.42 11.24 11.83
CA GLU A 68 -7.40 11.72 12.80
C GLU A 68 -7.05 13.10 13.40
N ASN A 69 -5.75 13.38 13.54
CA ASN A 69 -5.25 14.66 14.05
C ASN A 69 -4.15 15.22 13.15
N ASN A 70 -4.56 15.96 12.12
CA ASN A 70 -3.63 16.57 11.16
C ASN A 70 -3.03 17.91 11.64
N LYS A 71 -3.46 18.46 12.79
CA LYS A 71 -3.06 19.81 13.26
C LYS A 71 -1.59 19.93 13.63
N ILE A 72 -0.91 18.81 13.86
CA ILE A 72 0.50 18.77 14.22
C ILE A 72 1.43 18.73 13.01
N PHE A 73 0.89 18.71 11.78
CA PHE A 73 1.67 18.58 10.56
C PHE A 73 1.73 19.91 9.82
N GLU A 74 2.93 20.28 9.39
CA GLU A 74 3.20 21.47 8.60
C GLU A 74 4.33 21.18 7.62
N ALA A 75 4.35 21.88 6.48
CA ALA A 75 5.40 21.70 5.49
C ALA A 75 6.79 22.01 6.10
N GLY A 76 7.77 21.17 5.82
CA GLY A 76 9.12 21.22 6.39
C GLY A 76 9.30 20.43 7.69
N LYS A 77 8.22 20.01 8.37
CA LYS A 77 8.32 19.21 9.60
C LYS A 77 8.88 17.81 9.30
N ARG A 78 9.81 17.36 10.13
CA ARG A 78 10.28 15.97 10.15
C ARG A 78 9.32 15.09 10.94
N VAL A 79 9.06 13.90 10.41
CA VAL A 79 8.09 12.95 10.93
C VAL A 79 8.61 11.52 10.85
N HIS A 80 8.24 10.69 11.81
CA HIS A 80 8.49 9.26 11.81
C HIS A 80 7.27 8.51 11.26
N VAL A 81 7.51 7.59 10.32
CA VAL A 81 6.49 6.79 9.64
C VAL A 81 6.73 5.33 9.97
N ALA A 82 5.70 4.61 10.42
CA ALA A 82 5.77 3.18 10.73
C ALA A 82 4.51 2.45 10.26
N ILE A 83 4.67 1.25 9.70
CA ILE A 83 3.56 0.38 9.26
C ILE A 83 3.41 -0.86 10.14
N ASP A 84 2.20 -1.45 10.14
CA ASP A 84 1.93 -2.73 10.80
C ASP A 84 2.67 -3.87 10.09
N ALA A 85 3.69 -4.40 10.78
CA ALA A 85 4.56 -5.45 10.30
C ALA A 85 3.82 -6.76 9.99
N GLU A 86 2.88 -7.14 10.85
CA GLU A 86 2.13 -8.38 10.71
C GLU A 86 1.20 -8.29 9.50
N ASN A 87 0.47 -7.18 9.40
CA ASN A 87 -0.45 -6.93 8.29
C ASN A 87 0.29 -6.90 6.95
N ARG A 88 1.42 -6.15 6.87
CA ARG A 88 2.27 -6.11 5.68
C ARG A 88 2.74 -7.50 5.27
N ASN A 89 3.23 -8.29 6.23
CA ASN A 89 3.74 -9.63 5.93
C ASN A 89 2.65 -10.56 5.38
N LEU A 90 1.46 -10.53 5.99
CA LEU A 90 0.32 -11.34 5.54
C LEU A 90 -0.12 -10.97 4.11
N ILE A 91 -0.22 -9.67 3.82
CA ILE A 91 -0.58 -9.16 2.49
C ILE A 91 0.48 -9.58 1.46
N MET A 92 1.78 -9.43 1.76
CA MET A 92 2.86 -9.86 0.86
C MET A 92 2.79 -11.36 0.56
N ARG A 93 2.57 -12.20 1.60
CA ARG A 93 2.44 -13.65 1.43
C ARG A 93 1.25 -14.03 0.57
N LEU A 94 0.09 -13.40 0.80
CA LEU A 94 -1.10 -13.63 0.01
C LEU A 94 -0.91 -13.17 -1.44
N HIS A 95 -0.25 -12.03 -1.66
CA HIS A 95 0.09 -11.56 -3.01
C HIS A 95 0.96 -12.57 -3.77
N SER A 96 2.03 -13.07 -3.15
CA SER A 96 2.87 -14.11 -3.76
C SER A 96 2.10 -15.40 -4.01
N ALA A 97 1.29 -15.85 -3.04
CA ALA A 97 0.45 -17.04 -3.20
C ALA A 97 -0.54 -16.89 -4.36
N THR A 98 -1.12 -15.70 -4.53
CA THR A 98 -2.02 -15.36 -5.63
C THR A 98 -1.34 -15.52 -7.00
N HIS A 99 -0.09 -15.10 -7.16
CA HIS A 99 0.68 -15.35 -8.40
C HIS A 99 0.98 -16.84 -8.62
N ILE A 100 1.30 -17.59 -7.57
CA ILE A 100 1.55 -19.03 -7.66
C ILE A 100 0.29 -19.76 -8.12
N VAL A 101 -0.87 -19.44 -7.53
CA VAL A 101 -2.17 -20.01 -7.93
C VAL A 101 -2.51 -19.64 -9.37
N TYR A 102 -2.29 -18.38 -9.76
CA TYR A 102 -2.50 -17.94 -11.15
C TYR A 102 -1.60 -18.72 -12.12
N TYR A 103 -0.33 -18.90 -11.78
CA TYR A 103 0.60 -19.67 -12.61
C TYR A 103 0.11 -21.12 -12.81
N ILE A 104 -0.30 -21.80 -11.75
CA ILE A 104 -0.84 -23.16 -11.86
C ILE A 104 -2.12 -23.19 -12.71
N LEU A 105 -3.00 -22.21 -12.55
CA LEU A 105 -4.23 -22.08 -13.33
C LEU A 105 -3.91 -21.98 -14.82
N ILE A 106 -3.01 -21.07 -15.23
CA ILE A 106 -2.67 -20.90 -16.65
C ILE A 106 -1.99 -22.12 -17.27
N GLN A 107 -1.28 -22.93 -16.48
CA GLN A 107 -0.72 -24.21 -16.96
C GLN A 107 -1.81 -25.25 -17.23
N LYS A 108 -2.98 -25.15 -16.56
CA LYS A 108 -4.08 -26.12 -16.69
C LYS A 108 -5.11 -25.75 -17.73
N ILE A 109 -5.48 -24.47 -17.80
CA ILE A 109 -6.60 -24.00 -18.64
C ILE A 109 -6.20 -22.90 -19.63
N GLY A 110 -4.90 -22.63 -19.78
CA GLY A 110 -4.40 -21.54 -20.61
C GLY A 110 -4.55 -20.17 -19.95
N LYS A 111 -3.94 -19.16 -20.57
CA LYS A 111 -3.99 -17.78 -20.08
C LYS A 111 -5.42 -17.23 -20.23
N GLN A 112 -6.02 -16.85 -19.11
CA GLN A 112 -7.32 -16.19 -19.04
C GLN A 112 -7.16 -14.68 -18.80
N GLU A 113 -8.15 -13.91 -19.23
CA GLU A 113 -8.24 -12.48 -18.92
C GLU A 113 -8.55 -12.29 -17.43
N ILE A 114 -7.76 -11.45 -16.75
CA ILE A 114 -8.01 -11.07 -15.35
C ILE A 114 -8.98 -9.90 -15.36
N ILE A 115 -10.17 -10.12 -14.78
CA ILE A 115 -11.24 -9.12 -14.69
C ILE A 115 -11.38 -8.51 -13.28
N GLY A 116 -10.63 -9.05 -12.30
CA GLY A 116 -10.66 -8.54 -10.94
C GLY A 116 -9.53 -9.09 -10.08
N SER A 117 -9.09 -8.29 -9.11
CA SER A 117 -8.12 -8.70 -8.09
C SER A 117 -8.38 -7.97 -6.78
N ASN A 118 -8.28 -8.69 -5.66
CA ASN A 118 -8.29 -8.11 -4.33
C ASN A 118 -7.43 -8.95 -3.39
N ILE A 119 -6.45 -8.34 -2.74
CA ILE A 119 -5.54 -8.98 -1.80
C ILE A 119 -5.56 -8.14 -0.53
N SER A 120 -6.12 -8.70 0.54
CA SER A 120 -6.18 -8.09 1.87
C SER A 120 -5.47 -8.98 2.89
N ARG A 121 -5.48 -8.57 4.17
CA ARG A 121 -4.93 -9.36 5.29
C ARG A 121 -5.49 -10.77 5.36
N ASP A 122 -6.78 -10.92 5.07
CA ASP A 122 -7.53 -12.15 5.35
C ASP A 122 -7.56 -13.10 4.15
N LYS A 123 -7.53 -12.57 2.92
CA LYS A 123 -7.62 -13.39 1.70
C LYS A 123 -7.07 -12.69 0.45
N GLY A 124 -6.65 -13.51 -0.51
CA GLY A 124 -6.41 -13.10 -1.90
C GLY A 124 -7.50 -13.63 -2.82
N ARG A 125 -7.94 -12.81 -3.78
CA ARG A 125 -8.92 -13.13 -4.82
C ARG A 125 -8.38 -12.69 -6.18
N LEU A 126 -8.50 -13.57 -7.17
CA LEU A 126 -8.36 -13.25 -8.60
C LEU A 126 -9.60 -13.74 -9.33
N ASP A 127 -10.16 -12.86 -10.15
CA ASP A 127 -11.35 -13.13 -10.94
C ASP A 127 -10.93 -13.22 -12.42
N PHE A 128 -11.38 -14.26 -13.12
CA PHE A 128 -11.02 -14.53 -14.52
C PHE A 128 -12.26 -14.61 -15.39
N LEU A 129 -12.17 -14.11 -16.62
CA LEU A 129 -13.13 -14.45 -17.67
C LEU A 129 -12.78 -15.84 -18.19
N TYR A 130 -13.68 -16.80 -18.00
CA TYR A 130 -13.51 -18.19 -18.44
C TYR A 130 -14.71 -18.62 -19.27
N GLU A 131 -14.50 -18.81 -20.57
CA GLU A 131 -15.49 -19.35 -21.49
C GLU A 131 -15.40 -20.90 -21.46
N LYS A 132 -16.54 -21.56 -21.23
CA LYS A 132 -16.64 -23.02 -21.13
C LYS A 132 -16.75 -23.69 -22.48
#